data_AF-A0A1F8LWB1-F1
#
_entry.id   AF-A0A1F8LWB1-F1
#
_cell.length_a   1.000
_cell.length_b   1.000
_cell.length_c   1.000
_cell.angle_alpha   90.00
_cell.angle_beta   90.00
_cell.angle_gamma   90.00
#
_symmetry.space_group_name_H-M   'P 1'
#
loop_
_entity.id
_entity.type
_entity.pdbx_description
1 polymer ?
#
loop_
_entity_poly.entity_id
_entity_poly.type
_entity_poly.pdbx_seq_one_letter_code
_entity_poly.pdbx_strand_id
1 'polypeptide(L)' 'MAFTASSTVGEVLAVKPGAISIVENFIGRRISQSELEFAQGMTLKNVAEFVGMNQEKMEELIKELNT' A
#
# COMPACT_ATOMS: atom_id res chain seq x y z
N MET A 1 -2.79 6.94 14.94
CA MET A 1 -3.29 7.52 13.67
C MET A 1 -3.63 6.36 12.78
N ALA A 2 -4.80 6.35 12.14
CA ALA A 2 -5.19 5.27 11.24
C ALA A 2 -4.90 5.68 9.79
N PHE A 3 -4.28 4.79 9.01
CA PHE A 3 -4.13 4.94 7.58
C PHE A 3 -5.49 4.76 6.89
N THR A 4 -5.74 5.55 5.86
CA THR A 4 -6.97 5.48 5.06
C THR A 4 -6.61 5.41 3.58
N ALA A 5 -7.60 5.19 2.72
CA ALA A 5 -7.40 5.13 1.27
C ALA A 5 -6.79 6.42 0.68
N SER A 6 -6.89 7.55 1.39
CA SER A 6 -6.27 8.83 1.02
C SER A 6 -4.85 9.01 1.53
N SER A 7 -4.37 8.17 2.46
CA SER A 7 -2.98 8.19 2.92
C SER A 7 -2.04 7.82 1.78
N THR A 8 -0.90 8.48 1.73
CA THR A 8 0.14 8.16 0.75
C THR A 8 0.93 6.93 1.17
N VAL A 9 1.46 6.18 0.20
CA VAL A 9 2.34 5.05 0.49
C VAL A 9 3.58 5.53 1.26
N GLY A 10 4.11 6.73 0.95
CA GLY A 10 5.24 7.31 1.68
C GLY A 10 4.94 7.50 3.18
N GLU A 11 3.77 8.02 3.54
CA GLU A 11 3.35 8.16 4.94
C GLU A 11 3.22 6.81 5.65
N VAL A 12 2.65 5.81 4.96
CA VAL A 12 2.52 4.45 5.49
C VAL A 12 3.89 3.85 5.76
N LEU A 13 4.84 4.00 4.83
CA LEU A 13 6.18 3.45 4.96
C LEU A 13 7.04 4.17 5.99
N ALA A 14 6.85 5.47 6.17
CA ALA A 14 7.52 6.24 7.20
C ALA A 14 7.16 5.75 8.61
N VAL A 15 5.91 5.32 8.81
CA VAL A 15 5.42 4.81 10.09
C VAL A 15 5.60 3.29 10.22
N LYS A 16 5.42 2.55 9.12
CA LYS A 16 5.49 1.08 9.06
C LYS A 16 6.36 0.66 7.87
N PRO A 17 7.70 0.67 8.01
CA PRO A 17 8.62 0.31 6.92
C PRO A 17 8.39 -1.12 6.36
N GLY A 18 7.86 -2.03 7.18
CA GLY A 18 7.49 -3.39 6.79
C GLY A 18 6.20 -3.51 5.96
N ALA A 19 5.47 -2.41 5.73
CA ALA A 19 4.25 -2.42 4.93
C ALA A 19 4.48 -2.91 3.49
N ILE A 20 5.68 -2.68 2.93
CA ILE A 20 6.06 -3.23 1.61
C ILE A 20 5.86 -4.74 1.57
N SER A 21 6.33 -5.47 2.57
CA SER A 21 6.24 -6.94 2.57
C SER A 21 4.79 -7.42 2.63
N ILE A 22 3.92 -6.68 3.32
CA ILE A 22 2.47 -6.96 3.34
C ILE A 22 1.88 -6.78 1.95
N VAL A 23 2.21 -5.65 1.29
CA VAL A 23 1.73 -5.37 -0.07
C VAL A 23 2.28 -6.41 -1.07
N GLU A 24 3.56 -6.76 -1.01
CA GLU A 24 4.20 -7.78 -1.86
C GLU A 24 3.52 -9.14 -1.72
N ASN A 25 3.19 -9.55 -0.50
CA ASN A 25 2.43 -10.77 -0.24
C ASN A 25 1.02 -10.71 -0.84
N PHE A 26 0.37 -9.55 -0.75
CA PHE A 26 -0.99 -9.35 -1.28
C PHE A 26 -1.06 -9.39 -2.81
N ILE A 27 -0.07 -8.80 -3.50
CA ILE A 27 0.00 -8.77 -4.96
C ILE A 27 0.72 -9.99 -5.56
N GLY A 28 1.31 -10.85 -4.72
CA GLY A 28 2.01 -12.07 -5.14
C GLY A 28 3.29 -11.84 -5.94
N ARG A 29 3.85 -10.63 -5.90
CA ARG A 29 5.10 -10.26 -6.60
C ARG A 29 5.91 -9.27 -5.76
N ARG A 30 7.22 -9.26 -6.00
CA ARG A 30 8.13 -8.26 -5.43
C ARG A 30 7.89 -6.90 -6.08
N ILE A 31 7.99 -5.84 -5.30
CA ILE A 31 7.94 -4.46 -5.78
C ILE A 31 9.37 -4.00 -6.02
N SER A 32 9.67 -3.54 -7.23
CA SER A 32 10.98 -2.96 -7.53
C SER A 32 11.17 -1.61 -6.83
N GLN A 33 12.42 -1.21 -6.61
CA GLN A 33 12.71 0.06 -5.94
C GLN A 33 12.13 1.27 -6.71
N SER A 34 12.16 1.24 -8.04
CA SER A 34 11.55 2.29 -8.88
C SER A 34 10.02 2.32 -8.80
N GLU A 35 9.36 1.15 -8.75
CA GLU A 35 7.91 1.08 -8.51
C GLU A 35 7.55 1.62 -7.12
N LEU A 36 8.39 1.35 -6.12
CA LEU A 36 8.20 1.85 -4.77
C LEU A 36 8.35 3.37 -4.70
N GLU A 37 9.41 3.93 -5.29
CA GLU A 37 9.63 5.37 -5.36
C GLU A 37 8.50 6.09 -6.08
N PHE A 38 7.98 5.50 -7.16
CA PHE A 38 6.80 6.02 -7.84
C PHE A 38 5.54 5.95 -6.95
N ALA A 39 5.33 4.82 -6.27
CA ALA A 39 4.18 4.61 -5.41
C ALA A 39 4.19 5.50 -4.15
N GLN A 40 5.36 5.91 -3.64
CA GLN A 40 5.48 6.75 -2.44
C GLN A 40 4.69 8.06 -2.53
N GLY A 41 4.61 8.67 -3.72
CA GLY A 41 3.82 9.88 -3.97
C GLY A 41 2.34 9.62 -4.25
N MET A 42 1.91 8.36 -4.34
CA MET A 42 0.54 7.97 -4.64
C MET A 42 -0.23 7.61 -3.36
N THR A 43 -1.54 7.81 -3.40
CA THR A 43 -2.44 7.33 -2.35
C THR A 43 -2.61 5.82 -2.43
N LEU A 44 -2.91 5.18 -1.30
CA LEU A 44 -3.23 3.75 -1.25
C LEU A 44 -4.34 3.38 -2.24
N LYS A 45 -5.36 4.24 -2.38
CA LYS A 45 -6.44 4.05 -3.36
C LYS A 45 -5.91 3.99 -4.80
N ASN A 46 -5.08 4.96 -5.20
CA ASN A 46 -4.58 5.03 -6.57
C ASN A 46 -3.67 3.84 -6.89
N VAL A 47 -2.88 3.39 -5.92
CA VAL A 47 -2.03 2.19 -6.09
C VAL A 47 -2.90 0.94 -6.21
N ALA A 48 -3.93 0.80 -5.36
CA ALA A 48 -4.88 -0.30 -5.42
C ALA A 48 -5.59 -0.36 -6.78
N GLU A 49 -6.09 0.78 -7.28
CA GLU A 49 -6.69 0.87 -8.63
C GLU A 49 -5.70 0.51 -9.73
N PHE A 50 -4.46 0.99 -9.64
CA PHE A 50 -3.41 0.74 -10.63
C PHE A 50 -3.05 -0.76 -10.75
N VAL A 51 -3.04 -1.48 -9.63
CA VAL A 51 -2.77 -2.93 -9.63
C VAL A 51 -4.03 -3.78 -9.84
N GLY A 52 -5.19 -3.15 -10.11
CA GLY A 52 -6.46 -3.86 -10.30
C GLY A 52 -6.97 -4.53 -9.03
N MET A 53 -6.62 -4.01 -7.86
CA MET A 53 -7.11 -4.49 -6.56
C MET A 53 -8.58 -4.09 -6.39
N ASN A 54 -9.41 -5.03 -5.97
CA ASN A 54 -10.81 -4.74 -5.64
C ASN A 54 -10.93 -4.04 -4.27
N GLN A 55 -12.08 -3.43 -4.03
CA GLN A 55 -12.30 -2.65 -2.79
C GLN A 55 -12.14 -3.49 -1.52
N GLU A 56 -12.62 -4.75 -1.50
CA GLU A 56 -12.45 -5.65 -0.36
C GLU A 56 -10.98 -5.88 0.00
N LYS A 57 -10.13 -6.23 -0.98
CA LYS A 57 -8.69 -6.44 -0.72
C LYS A 57 -8.00 -5.18 -0.26
N MET A 58 -8.41 -4.02 -0.77
CA MET A 58 -7.88 -2.73 -0.33
C MET A 58 -8.26 -2.46 1.13
N GLU A 59 -9.50 -2.74 1.53
CA GLU A 59 -9.95 -2.59 2.92
C GLU A 59 -9.23 -3.57 3.86
N GLU A 60 -9.03 -4.82 3.43
CA GLU A 60 -8.21 -5.79 4.17
C GLU A 60 -6.77 -5.31 4.34
N LEU A 61 -6.14 -4.81 3.26
CA LEU A 61 -4.80 -4.25 3.30
C LEU A 61 -4.73 -3.07 4.28
N ILE A 62 -5.67 -2.11 4.21
CA ILE A 62 -5.72 -0.97 5.12
C ILE A 62 -5.90 -1.42 6.57
N LYS A 63 -6.70 -2.47 6.82
CA LYS A 63 -6.90 -3.05 8.14
C LYS A 63 -5.61 -3.69 8.67
N GLU A 64 -4.88 -4.43 7.84
CA GLU A 64 -3.61 -5.07 8.19
C GLU A 64 -2.49 -4.02 8.42
N LEU A 65 -2.50 -2.93 7.66
CA LEU A 65 -1.61 -1.79 7.88
C LEU A 65 -1.87 -1.09 9.22
N ASN A 66 -3.14 -1.02 9.64
CA ASN A 66 -3.57 -0.40 10.90
C ASN A 66 -3.47 -1.32 12.14
N THR A 67 -3.15 -2.59 11.96
CA THR A 67 -2.92 -3.55 13.07
C THR A 67 -1.52 -3.39 13.63
#